data_AF-A0A8C3XSL9-F1
#
_entry.id   AF-A0A8C3XSL9-F1
#
_cell.length_a   1.000
_cell.length_b   1.000
_cell.length_c   1.000
_cell.angle_alpha   90.00
_cell.angle_beta   90.00
_cell.angle_gamma   90.00
#
_symmetry.space_group_name_H-M   'P 1'
#
loop_
_entity.id
_entity.type
_entity.pdbx_description
1 polymer ?
#
loop_
_entity_poly.entity_id
_entity_poly.type
_entity_poly.pdbx_seq_one_letter_code
_entity_poly.pdbx_strand_id
1 'polypeptide(L)'
;MAAAAGAGQEKQLAPALLSFFIYNPKLGPREGEEEKKILFYHPNEVEKNEKIRNVGLCEAIVQFTRTFSPSKPAKSLHTQKNRQFFNEPEENFWMVMVVRNPVIEKYHKDGKPVIEYQEEELLDKVYSSVLQQCYSMYKLFNGTFLKAIEDGGVRVLKDRLEKFFHRYLQTLHLQSCDLLDVFCGISFFPLDKMTYLKIQSFINRMEESLNIVKYTAFLYNDQLIWSGLEQDDMRILYKYLTTSLFPRHIEPELAGRDSPIRAEMPGNLQHYGRFLTGPLNLNDPEAKCRFPKIFVNTDGTYEELHLIVYKAMSAAVCFMIDASMQPTLDFCRKLDSIVGPQLTVLASDICEQYNINKRISGSEKEPQFKFIYFNHMNLAEKSTIHMRKTPSVSLTSVHPDLMKILGDINSDFTRVDEDEEIIVKAMSDYWVVGKKSDQRELYVILNQKNANLIEVNGKDFFIFAIC
;
A
#
# COMPACT_ATOMS: atom_id res chain seq x y z
N MET A 1 55.83 -2.11 -4.03
CA MET A 1 54.62 -2.63 -3.37
C MET A 1 53.96 -1.47 -2.64
N ALA A 2 52.98 -0.83 -3.27
CA ALA A 2 52.13 0.16 -2.60
C ALA A 2 51.08 -0.62 -1.81
N ALA A 3 51.03 -0.39 -0.50
CA ALA A 3 50.06 -1.01 0.38
C ALA A 3 48.65 -0.50 0.04
N ALA A 4 47.76 -1.41 -0.35
CA ALA A 4 46.34 -1.14 -0.42
C ALA A 4 45.84 -0.75 0.97
N ALA A 5 45.41 0.51 1.12
CA ALA A 5 44.72 0.95 2.32
C ALA A 5 43.43 0.14 2.45
N GLY A 6 43.32 -0.64 3.53
CA GLY A 6 42.12 -1.43 3.82
C GLY A 6 40.90 -0.52 3.90
N ALA A 7 39.88 -0.83 3.10
CA ALA A 7 38.55 -0.25 3.23
C ALA A 7 38.02 -0.63 4.63
N GLY A 8 37.68 0.37 5.44
CA GLY A 8 36.94 0.14 6.67
C GLY A 8 35.61 -0.53 6.34
N GLN A 9 35.17 -1.50 7.16
CA GLN A 9 33.82 -2.03 7.04
C GLN A 9 32.83 -0.91 7.36
N GLU A 10 31.98 -0.56 6.40
CA GLU A 10 30.86 0.34 6.61
C GLU A 10 29.60 -0.50 6.83
N LYS A 11 28.83 -0.20 7.87
CA LYS A 11 27.56 -0.86 8.14
C LYS A 11 26.44 0.17 8.09
N GLN A 12 25.53 0.02 7.14
CA GLN A 12 24.33 0.86 7.05
C GLN A 12 23.19 0.25 7.86
N LEU A 13 22.57 1.06 8.72
CA LEU A 13 21.36 0.72 9.45
C LEU A 13 20.18 1.43 8.79
N ALA A 14 19.19 0.63 8.42
CA ALA A 14 17.94 1.07 7.82
C ALA A 14 17.13 2.01 8.75
N PRO A 15 16.20 2.80 8.17
CA PRO A 15 15.25 3.56 8.96
C PRO A 15 14.38 2.64 9.79
N ALA A 16 14.00 3.10 10.98
CA ALA A 16 13.16 2.31 11.88
C ALA A 16 12.16 3.19 12.63
N LEU A 17 11.01 2.61 12.94
CA LEU A 17 9.98 3.25 13.74
C LEU A 17 10.47 3.38 15.18
N LEU A 18 10.56 4.62 15.68
CA LEU A 18 10.93 4.91 17.07
C LEU A 18 9.69 5.07 17.94
N SER A 19 8.69 5.80 17.45
CA SER A 19 7.41 5.91 18.12
C SER A 19 6.29 6.17 17.12
N PHE A 20 5.09 5.72 17.48
CA PHE A 20 3.86 5.99 16.76
C PHE A 20 2.77 6.26 17.77
N PHE A 21 2.08 7.38 17.66
CA PHE A 21 1.04 7.73 18.62
C PHE A 21 -0.09 8.51 17.99
N ILE A 22 -1.26 8.39 18.62
CA ILE A 22 -2.49 9.02 18.21
C ILE A 22 -3.01 9.80 19.41
N TYR A 23 -3.36 11.06 19.19
CA TYR A 23 -3.88 11.92 20.24
C TYR A 23 -5.00 12.82 19.73
N ASN A 24 -5.83 13.31 20.64
CA ASN A 24 -6.84 14.32 20.35
C ASN A 24 -6.75 15.46 21.37
N PRO A 25 -6.36 16.69 20.97
CA PRO A 25 -6.18 17.83 21.87
C PRO A 25 -7.44 18.23 22.65
N LYS A 26 -8.64 17.87 22.16
CA LYS A 26 -9.91 18.20 22.81
C LYS A 26 -10.21 17.32 24.03
N LEU A 27 -9.53 16.19 24.18
CA LEU A 27 -9.68 15.32 25.33
C LEU A 27 -8.82 15.84 26.49
N GLY A 28 -9.34 15.82 27.72
CA GLY A 28 -8.60 16.33 28.90
C GLY A 28 -8.27 17.83 28.82
N PRO A 29 -9.27 18.73 28.76
CA PRO A 29 -9.06 20.16 28.58
C PRO A 29 -8.51 20.88 29.83
N ARG A 30 -8.39 20.18 30.97
CA ARG A 30 -7.94 20.76 32.25
C ARG A 30 -6.47 20.41 32.50
N GLU A 31 -5.77 21.31 33.19
CA GLU A 31 -4.41 21.06 33.67
C GLU A 31 -4.36 19.78 34.52
N GLY A 32 -3.37 18.93 34.27
CA GLY A 32 -3.23 17.62 34.91
C GLY A 32 -4.00 16.49 34.22
N GLU A 33 -4.73 16.78 33.13
CA GLU A 33 -5.45 15.78 32.33
C GLU A 33 -4.79 15.49 30.97
N GLU A 34 -3.54 15.90 30.77
CA GLU A 34 -2.83 15.82 29.47
C GLU A 34 -2.73 14.37 28.97
N GLU A 35 -2.62 13.40 29.88
CA GLU A 35 -2.66 11.98 29.53
C GLU A 35 -3.95 11.57 28.79
N LYS A 36 -5.08 12.21 29.10
CA LYS A 36 -6.37 11.88 28.48
C LYS A 36 -6.39 12.21 26.99
N LYS A 37 -5.51 13.09 26.52
CA LYS A 37 -5.30 13.39 25.09
C LYS A 37 -4.80 12.18 24.32
N ILE A 38 -4.05 11.29 24.97
CA ILE A 38 -3.36 10.18 24.33
C ILE A 38 -4.36 9.04 24.10
N LEU A 39 -4.57 8.69 22.83
CA LEU A 39 -5.46 7.61 22.39
C LEU A 39 -4.71 6.30 22.16
N PHE A 40 -3.50 6.36 21.61
CA PHE A 40 -2.63 5.21 21.37
C PHE A 40 -1.16 5.63 21.43
N TYR A 41 -0.28 4.74 21.89
CA TYR A 41 1.16 4.98 21.90
C TYR A 41 1.94 3.68 21.76
N HIS A 42 2.83 3.62 20.76
CA HIS A 42 3.76 2.53 20.51
C HIS A 42 5.20 3.06 20.49
N PRO A 43 6.18 2.42 21.15
CA PRO A 43 6.03 1.26 22.04
C PRO A 43 5.26 1.61 23.33
N ASN A 44 4.47 0.68 23.87
CA ASN A 44 3.64 0.97 25.04
C ASN A 44 4.46 1.03 26.34
N GLU A 45 5.68 0.51 26.33
CA GLU A 45 6.61 0.46 27.46
C GLU A 45 7.18 1.83 27.83
N VAL A 46 7.04 2.83 26.94
CA VAL A 46 7.49 4.19 27.18
C VAL A 46 6.80 4.78 28.42
N GLU A 47 7.57 5.48 29.24
CA GLU A 47 7.09 6.04 30.51
C GLU A 47 6.00 7.11 30.27
N LYS A 48 5.04 7.20 31.19
CA LYS A 48 3.85 8.05 31.04
C LYS A 48 4.20 9.52 30.83
N ASN A 49 5.10 10.10 31.62
CA ASN A 49 5.48 11.50 31.47
C ASN A 49 6.22 11.76 30.15
N GLU A 50 6.98 10.78 29.66
CA GLU A 50 7.57 10.85 28.31
C GLU A 50 6.52 10.86 27.21
N LYS A 51 5.47 10.02 27.30
CA LYS A 51 4.34 10.06 26.36
C LYS A 51 3.65 11.43 26.36
N ILE A 52 3.38 11.99 27.54
CA ILE A 52 2.77 13.32 27.70
C ILE A 52 3.65 14.41 27.09
N ARG A 53 4.97 14.37 27.35
CA ARG A 53 5.93 15.32 26.80
C ARG A 53 5.97 15.27 25.27
N ASN A 54 5.98 14.07 24.69
CA ASN A 54 6.03 13.88 23.25
C ASN A 54 4.76 14.44 22.56
N VAL A 55 3.59 14.16 23.13
CA VAL A 55 2.32 14.73 22.63
C VAL A 55 2.27 16.25 22.80
N GLY A 56 2.67 16.77 23.96
CA GLY A 56 2.71 18.21 24.22
C GLY A 56 3.64 18.97 23.28
N LEU A 57 4.80 18.40 22.94
CA LEU A 57 5.72 18.97 21.94
C LEU A 57 5.07 19.02 20.55
N CYS A 58 4.41 17.95 20.11
CA CYS A 58 3.75 17.91 18.81
C CYS A 58 2.61 18.92 18.73
N GLU A 59 1.78 18.99 19.76
CA GLU A 59 0.69 19.96 19.86
C GLU A 59 1.22 21.40 19.80
N ALA A 60 2.30 21.69 20.53
CA ALA A 60 2.93 23.01 20.53
C ALA A 60 3.49 23.37 19.14
N ILE A 61 4.16 22.45 18.44
CA ILE A 61 4.71 22.69 17.10
C ILE A 61 3.58 22.95 16.09
N VAL A 62 2.55 22.11 16.08
CA VAL A 62 1.39 22.27 15.20
C VAL A 62 0.72 23.63 15.47
N GLN A 63 0.47 23.96 16.73
CA GLN A 63 -0.21 25.21 17.09
C GLN A 63 0.66 26.45 16.79
N PHE A 64 1.96 26.38 17.06
CA PHE A 64 2.90 27.43 16.71
C PHE A 64 2.91 27.69 15.20
N THR A 65 3.02 26.63 14.38
CA THR A 65 3.07 26.76 12.92
C THR A 65 1.74 27.21 12.31
N ARG A 66 0.59 26.92 12.92
CA ARG A 66 -0.72 27.51 12.53
C ARG A 66 -0.72 29.03 12.57
N THR A 67 0.11 29.67 13.41
CA THR A 67 0.24 31.13 13.46
C THR A 67 0.81 31.72 12.17
N PHE A 68 1.66 30.96 11.47
CA PHE A 68 2.28 31.37 10.21
C PHE A 68 1.51 30.84 8.99
N SER A 69 0.85 29.69 9.13
CA SER A 69 0.09 29.04 8.06
C SER A 69 -1.20 28.42 8.64
N PRO A 70 -2.29 29.19 8.73
CA PRO A 70 -3.51 28.75 9.41
C PRO A 70 -4.16 27.50 8.82
N SER A 71 -4.06 27.31 7.51
CA SER A 71 -4.67 26.18 6.78
C SER A 71 -3.73 25.00 6.55
N LYS A 72 -2.42 25.16 6.76
CA LYS A 72 -1.41 24.13 6.50
C LYS A 72 -0.36 24.14 7.63
N PRO A 73 -0.66 23.54 8.80
CA PRO A 73 0.32 23.38 9.87
C PRO A 73 1.49 22.49 9.47
N ALA A 74 2.51 22.39 10.34
CA ALA A 74 3.66 21.52 10.15
C ALA A 74 3.25 20.08 9.80
N LYS A 75 3.87 19.54 8.74
CA LYS A 75 3.68 18.14 8.30
C LYS A 75 4.84 17.23 8.69
N SER A 76 6.04 17.79 8.80
CA SER A 76 7.23 17.08 9.24
C SER A 76 8.11 17.97 10.13
N LEU A 77 8.86 17.34 11.04
CA LEU A 77 9.92 17.95 11.84
C LEU A 77 11.21 17.17 11.65
N HIS A 78 12.27 17.85 11.25
CA HIS A 78 13.56 17.24 10.95
C HIS A 78 14.52 17.48 12.11
N THR A 79 15.17 16.41 12.56
CA THR A 79 16.27 16.47 13.51
C THR A 79 17.42 15.64 12.97
N GLN A 80 18.61 15.80 13.57
CA GLN A 80 19.79 15.02 13.20
C GLN A 80 19.54 13.50 13.25
N LYS A 81 18.78 13.02 14.24
CA LYS A 81 18.66 11.58 14.53
C LYS A 81 17.37 10.95 14.01
N ASN A 82 16.31 11.74 13.88
CA ASN A 82 15.00 11.26 13.48
C ASN A 82 14.20 12.33 12.77
N ARG A 83 13.17 11.88 12.09
CA ARG A 83 12.14 12.70 11.47
C ARG A 83 10.78 12.35 12.05
N GLN A 84 9.99 13.36 12.35
CA GLN A 84 8.62 13.21 12.84
C GLN A 84 7.65 13.63 11.73
N PHE A 85 6.61 12.84 11.51
CA PHE A 85 5.57 13.11 10.52
C PHE A 85 4.24 13.29 11.24
N PHE A 86 3.50 14.33 10.87
CA PHE A 86 2.23 14.71 11.49
C PHE A 86 1.11 14.60 10.47
N ASN A 87 0.00 13.99 10.87
CA ASN A 87 -1.19 13.89 10.05
C ASN A 87 -2.44 14.10 10.90
N GLU A 88 -3.39 14.89 10.41
CA GLU A 88 -4.72 15.09 11.01
C GLU A 88 -5.77 14.41 10.10
N PRO A 89 -5.91 13.06 10.17
CA PRO A 89 -6.81 12.32 9.27
C PRO A 89 -8.30 12.60 9.49
N GLU A 90 -8.67 13.00 10.70
CA GLU A 90 -10.00 13.44 11.09
C GLU A 90 -9.86 14.69 11.95
N GLU A 91 -10.89 15.54 12.01
CA GLU A 91 -10.84 16.79 12.75
C GLU A 91 -10.43 16.56 14.21
N ASN A 92 -9.35 17.23 14.66
CA ASN A 92 -8.77 17.12 15.99
C ASN A 92 -8.15 15.75 16.33
N PHE A 93 -8.12 14.78 15.43
CA PHE A 93 -7.38 13.53 15.65
C PHE A 93 -6.05 13.59 14.94
N TRP A 94 -4.97 13.51 15.72
CA TRP A 94 -3.62 13.61 15.23
C TRP A 94 -2.92 12.26 15.32
N MET A 95 -2.31 11.84 14.21
CA MET A 95 -1.42 10.70 14.14
C MET A 95 0.00 11.20 13.93
N VAL A 96 0.95 10.63 14.68
CA VAL A 96 2.36 10.98 14.60
C VAL A 96 3.20 9.73 14.43
N MET A 97 4.11 9.77 13.48
CA MET A 97 5.10 8.72 13.24
C MET A 97 6.50 9.30 13.35
N VAL A 98 7.33 8.75 14.22
CA VAL A 98 8.72 9.15 14.41
C VAL A 98 9.64 8.07 13.87
N VAL A 99 10.41 8.40 12.85
CA VAL A 99 11.30 7.48 12.14
C VAL A 99 12.75 7.89 12.38
N ARG A 100 13.58 6.94 12.79
CA ARG A 100 15.03 7.16 12.89
C ARG A 100 15.61 7.36 11.50
N ASN A 101 16.45 8.39 11.33
CA ASN A 101 17.20 8.58 10.09
C ASN A 101 18.12 7.37 9.87
N PRO A 102 18.36 6.94 8.62
CA PRO A 102 19.33 5.90 8.33
C PRO A 102 20.71 6.28 8.88
N VAL A 103 21.49 5.28 9.26
CA VAL A 103 22.80 5.49 9.90
C VAL A 103 23.88 4.74 9.14
N ILE A 104 25.03 5.37 8.93
CA ILE A 104 26.25 4.71 8.48
C ILE A 104 27.20 4.62 9.68
N GLU A 105 27.54 3.40 10.08
CA GLU A 105 28.57 3.12 11.08
C GLU A 105 29.91 2.92 10.36
N LYS A 106 30.85 3.85 10.58
CA LYS A 106 32.22 3.79 10.06
C LYS A 106 33.17 3.36 11.17
N TYR A 107 33.95 2.32 10.92
CA TYR A 107 35.00 1.88 11.86
C TYR A 107 36.35 2.47 11.47
N HIS A 108 36.89 3.37 12.29
CA HIS A 108 38.27 3.82 12.14
C HIS A 108 39.26 2.74 12.61
N LYS A 109 40.53 2.88 12.21
CA LYS A 109 41.64 1.99 12.61
C LYS A 109 41.80 1.85 14.14
N ASP A 110 41.28 2.80 14.91
CA ASP A 110 41.30 2.81 16.38
C ASP A 110 40.11 2.05 17.02
N GLY A 111 39.25 1.40 16.23
CA GLY A 111 38.17 0.53 16.70
C GLY A 111 36.92 1.25 17.23
N LYS A 112 36.90 2.59 17.31
CA LYS A 112 35.71 3.36 17.69
C LYS A 112 34.76 3.54 16.51
N PRO A 113 33.46 3.19 16.65
CA PRO A 113 32.47 3.44 15.60
C PRO A 113 32.13 4.94 15.56
N VAL A 114 32.18 5.52 14.37
CA VAL A 114 31.63 6.85 14.08
C VAL A 114 30.26 6.64 13.43
N ILE A 115 29.25 7.27 14.03
CA ILE A 115 27.84 7.17 13.63
C ILE A 115 27.51 8.43 12.81
N GLU A 116 27.19 8.24 11.54
CA GLU A 116 26.77 9.29 10.64
C GLU A 116 25.30 9.11 10.28
N TYR A 117 24.46 10.10 10.59
CA TYR A 117 23.04 10.07 10.24
C TYR A 117 22.82 10.62 8.83
N GLN A 118 22.10 9.87 8.00
CA GLN A 118 21.75 10.26 6.64
C GLN A 118 20.42 11.02 6.66
N GLU A 119 20.48 12.29 7.05
CA GLU A 119 19.28 13.14 7.21
C GLU A 119 18.48 13.29 5.92
N GLU A 120 19.12 13.22 4.75
CA GLU A 120 18.49 13.46 3.45
C GLU A 120 17.93 12.19 2.77
N GLU A 121 18.13 11.01 3.34
CA GLU A 121 17.66 9.75 2.72
C GLU A 121 16.15 9.55 2.85
N LEU A 122 15.51 10.16 3.86
CA LEU A 122 14.06 10.07 4.03
C LEU A 122 13.36 11.10 3.14
N LEU A 123 12.36 10.64 2.37
CA LEU A 123 11.50 11.49 1.54
C LEU A 123 10.22 11.85 2.29
N ASP A 124 9.99 13.15 2.56
CA ASP A 124 8.86 13.60 3.38
C ASP A 124 7.51 13.13 2.86
N LYS A 125 7.32 13.27 1.55
CA LYS A 125 6.08 12.93 0.87
C LYS A 125 5.77 11.44 0.98
N VAL A 126 6.78 10.58 0.87
CA VAL A 126 6.65 9.12 1.00
C VAL A 126 6.16 8.77 2.40
N TYR A 127 6.89 9.17 3.44
CA TYR A 127 6.55 8.79 4.81
C TYR A 127 5.27 9.46 5.33
N SER A 128 4.95 10.67 4.86
CA SER A 128 3.65 11.29 5.13
C SER A 128 2.51 10.50 4.49
N SER A 129 2.70 9.99 3.27
CA SER A 129 1.70 9.16 2.58
C SER A 129 1.56 7.79 3.25
N VAL A 130 2.65 7.20 3.73
CA VAL A 130 2.63 5.98 4.55
C VAL A 130 1.82 6.21 5.84
N LEU A 131 2.01 7.33 6.53
CA LEU A 131 1.23 7.68 7.72
C LEU A 131 -0.26 7.84 7.41
N GLN A 132 -0.61 8.49 6.30
CA GLN A 132 -2.01 8.58 5.83
C GLN A 132 -2.59 7.20 5.54
N GLN A 133 -1.82 6.31 4.91
CA GLN A 133 -2.28 4.95 4.60
C GLN A 133 -2.45 4.09 5.84
N CYS A 134 -1.68 4.32 6.90
CA CYS A 134 -1.90 3.69 8.19
C CYS A 134 -3.32 3.98 8.71
N TYR A 135 -3.79 5.22 8.56
CA TYR A 135 -5.18 5.60 8.86
C TYR A 135 -6.16 4.96 7.88
N SER A 136 -5.93 5.04 6.57
CA SER A 136 -6.84 4.45 5.57
C SER A 136 -7.07 2.94 5.80
N MET A 137 -6.00 2.21 6.15
CA MET A 137 -6.11 0.78 6.48
C MET A 137 -6.83 0.54 7.81
N TYR A 138 -6.63 1.40 8.81
CA TYR A 138 -7.42 1.35 10.05
C TYR A 138 -8.90 1.56 9.74
N LYS A 139 -9.22 2.61 8.96
CA LYS A 139 -10.57 3.00 8.57
C LYS A 139 -11.29 1.87 7.86
N LEU A 140 -10.61 1.19 6.93
CA LEU A 140 -11.16 0.03 6.21
C LEU A 140 -11.70 -1.06 7.16
N PHE A 141 -11.07 -1.31 8.32
CA PHE A 141 -11.45 -2.41 9.22
C PHE A 141 -12.13 -2.00 10.52
N ASN A 142 -12.10 -0.72 10.89
CA ASN A 142 -12.60 -0.23 12.18
C ASN A 142 -13.56 0.96 12.06
N GLY A 143 -13.71 1.52 10.86
CA GLY A 143 -14.42 2.77 10.67
C GLY A 143 -13.60 3.99 11.07
N THR A 144 -14.24 5.16 11.13
CA THR A 144 -13.60 6.40 11.58
C THR A 144 -13.41 6.40 13.11
N PHE A 145 -12.44 7.16 13.59
CA PHE A 145 -12.23 7.42 15.01
C PHE A 145 -13.46 8.06 15.64
N LEU A 146 -14.07 9.03 14.97
CA LEU A 146 -15.31 9.66 15.42
C LEU A 146 -16.42 8.63 15.63
N LYS A 147 -16.64 7.74 14.65
CA LYS A 147 -17.68 6.71 14.75
C LYS A 147 -17.42 5.75 15.91
N ALA A 148 -16.17 5.37 16.15
CA ALA A 148 -15.83 4.54 17.31
C ALA A 148 -16.13 5.23 18.66
N ILE A 149 -15.97 6.56 18.74
CA ILE A 149 -16.38 7.33 19.92
C ILE A 149 -17.90 7.40 20.05
N GLU A 150 -18.64 7.57 18.95
CA GLU A 150 -20.11 7.56 18.98
C GLU A 150 -20.68 6.22 19.43
N ASP A 151 -20.08 5.12 18.98
CA ASP A 151 -20.56 3.75 19.26
C ASP A 151 -20.36 3.34 20.73
N GLY A 152 -19.33 3.87 21.42
CA GLY A 152 -19.00 3.40 22.76
C GLY A 152 -17.98 4.22 23.54
N GLY A 153 -17.73 5.45 23.12
CA GLY A 153 -16.85 6.42 23.76
C GLY A 153 -15.36 6.18 23.55
N VAL A 154 -14.56 7.03 24.18
CA VAL A 154 -13.08 7.04 24.05
C VAL A 154 -12.46 5.68 24.39
N ARG A 155 -13.01 4.94 25.35
CA ARG A 155 -12.48 3.62 25.74
C ARG A 155 -12.58 2.61 24.59
N VAL A 156 -13.68 2.60 23.84
CA VAL A 156 -13.86 1.71 22.68
C VAL A 156 -12.89 2.08 21.57
N LEU A 157 -12.68 3.38 21.31
CA LEU A 157 -11.67 3.83 20.36
C LEU A 157 -10.27 3.34 20.77
N LYS A 158 -9.86 3.54 22.03
CA LYS A 158 -8.56 3.06 22.54
C LYS A 158 -8.38 1.55 22.34
N ASP A 159 -9.41 0.74 22.65
CA ASP A 159 -9.36 -0.71 22.46
C ASP A 159 -9.24 -1.11 20.98
N ARG A 160 -9.95 -0.42 20.07
CA ARG A 160 -9.85 -0.66 18.61
C ARG A 160 -8.45 -0.29 18.10
N LEU A 161 -7.93 0.87 18.51
CA LEU A 161 -6.59 1.33 18.15
C LEU A 161 -5.51 0.34 18.61
N GLU A 162 -5.55 -0.09 19.87
CA GLU A 162 -4.58 -1.03 20.44
C GLU A 162 -4.60 -2.36 19.67
N LYS A 163 -5.79 -2.94 19.47
CA LYS A 163 -5.94 -4.22 18.74
C LYS A 163 -5.41 -4.16 17.31
N PHE A 164 -5.67 -3.05 16.62
CA PHE A 164 -5.27 -2.88 15.22
C PHE A 164 -3.78 -2.54 15.09
N PHE A 165 -3.34 -1.43 15.68
CA PHE A 165 -1.99 -0.90 15.47
C PHE A 165 -0.90 -1.76 16.10
N HIS A 166 -1.19 -2.48 17.20
CA HIS A 166 -0.23 -3.40 17.80
C HIS A 166 0.29 -4.44 16.80
N ARG A 167 -0.57 -4.95 15.91
CA ARG A 167 -0.18 -5.91 14.86
C ARG A 167 0.21 -5.20 13.57
N TYR A 168 -0.54 -4.17 13.17
CA TYR A 168 -0.34 -3.51 11.89
C TYR A 168 1.04 -2.83 11.80
N LEU A 169 1.51 -2.17 12.86
CA LEU A 169 2.81 -1.50 12.86
C LEU A 169 3.98 -2.48 12.65
N GLN A 170 3.83 -3.74 13.04
CA GLN A 170 4.85 -4.79 12.82
C GLN A 170 4.97 -5.19 11.34
N THR A 171 3.96 -4.86 10.53
CA THR A 171 3.96 -5.12 9.08
C THR A 171 4.50 -3.95 8.26
N LEU A 172 4.85 -2.84 8.89
CA LEU A 172 5.40 -1.67 8.20
C LEU A 172 6.88 -1.89 7.89
N HIS A 173 7.19 -1.97 6.60
CA HIS A 173 8.56 -2.10 6.10
C HIS A 173 9.10 -0.74 5.64
N LEU A 174 9.43 0.12 6.60
CA LEU A 174 9.85 1.52 6.35
C LEU A 174 11.03 1.64 5.37
N GLN A 175 11.98 0.71 5.41
CA GLN A 175 13.13 0.68 4.48
C GLN A 175 12.74 0.48 3.01
N SER A 176 11.54 -0.02 2.75
CA SER A 176 11.03 -0.38 1.43
C SER A 176 10.03 0.64 0.90
N CYS A 177 9.76 1.71 1.65
CA CYS A 177 8.82 2.75 1.25
C CYS A 177 9.42 3.64 0.14
N ASP A 178 8.67 3.83 -0.93
CA ASP A 178 9.12 4.52 -2.13
C ASP A 178 8.01 5.39 -2.75
N LEU A 179 8.26 5.91 -3.95
CA LEU A 179 7.32 6.79 -4.65
C LEU A 179 5.96 6.13 -4.92
N LEU A 180 5.87 4.80 -5.09
CA LEU A 180 4.57 4.15 -5.27
C LEU A 180 3.72 4.19 -3.99
N ASP A 181 4.34 4.33 -2.81
CA ASP A 181 3.61 4.61 -1.58
C ASP A 181 3.09 6.05 -1.54
N VAL A 182 3.53 6.96 -2.42
CA VAL A 182 2.84 8.25 -2.60
C VAL A 182 1.58 8.06 -3.43
N PHE A 183 1.69 7.31 -4.52
CA PHE A 183 0.58 7.10 -5.45
C PHE A 183 -0.51 6.21 -4.89
N CYS A 184 -0.14 5.13 -4.18
CA CYS A 184 -1.07 4.12 -3.69
C CYS A 184 -2.07 3.71 -4.79
N GLY A 185 -1.52 3.42 -5.98
CA GLY A 185 -2.30 3.17 -7.17
C GLY A 185 -2.77 1.73 -7.31
N ILE A 186 -3.45 1.48 -8.42
CA ILE A 186 -4.03 0.19 -8.78
C ILE A 186 -3.37 -0.27 -10.08
N SER A 187 -2.83 -1.49 -10.09
CA SER A 187 -2.39 -2.11 -11.34
C SER A 187 -3.58 -2.77 -12.02
N PHE A 188 -3.92 -2.30 -13.22
CA PHE A 188 -5.01 -2.85 -14.01
C PHE A 188 -4.51 -3.94 -14.96
N PHE A 189 -5.25 -5.05 -15.06
CA PHE A 189 -4.93 -6.14 -15.99
C PHE A 189 -5.46 -5.80 -17.39
N PRO A 190 -4.62 -5.72 -18.43
CA PRO A 190 -5.09 -5.43 -19.78
C PRO A 190 -5.83 -6.63 -20.38
N LEU A 191 -7.04 -6.38 -20.90
CA LEU A 191 -7.87 -7.39 -21.56
C LEU A 191 -8.32 -6.93 -22.94
N ASP A 192 -8.52 -7.89 -23.84
CA ASP A 192 -9.29 -7.63 -25.05
C ASP A 192 -10.79 -7.49 -24.74
N LYS A 193 -11.50 -6.89 -25.69
CA LYS A 193 -12.93 -6.57 -25.52
C LYS A 193 -13.79 -7.79 -25.24
N MET A 194 -13.51 -8.93 -25.88
CA MET A 194 -14.35 -10.12 -25.75
C MET A 194 -14.22 -10.74 -24.37
N THR A 195 -13.01 -10.78 -23.84
CA THR A 195 -12.72 -11.36 -22.52
C THR A 195 -13.24 -10.47 -21.41
N TYR A 196 -13.11 -9.15 -21.55
CA TYR A 196 -13.75 -8.22 -20.64
C TYR A 196 -15.27 -8.43 -20.58
N LEU A 197 -15.94 -8.57 -21.73
CA LEU A 197 -17.39 -8.84 -21.78
C LEU A 197 -17.78 -10.19 -21.17
N LYS A 198 -16.95 -11.23 -21.34
CA LYS A 198 -17.16 -12.53 -20.66
C LYS A 198 -17.14 -12.37 -19.15
N ILE A 199 -16.16 -11.62 -18.62
CA ILE A 199 -16.02 -11.36 -17.18
C ILE A 199 -17.20 -10.53 -16.67
N GLN A 200 -17.62 -9.50 -17.40
CA GLN A 200 -18.78 -8.69 -17.03
C GLN A 200 -20.08 -9.51 -17.03
N SER A 201 -20.26 -10.40 -18.03
CA SER A 201 -21.39 -11.34 -18.06
C SER A 201 -21.39 -12.30 -16.88
N PHE A 202 -20.21 -12.79 -16.49
CA PHE A 202 -20.03 -13.59 -15.29
C PHE A 202 -20.41 -12.82 -14.02
N ILE A 203 -19.90 -11.59 -13.84
CA ILE A 203 -20.21 -10.74 -12.67
C ILE A 203 -21.72 -10.51 -12.57
N ASN A 204 -22.36 -10.06 -13.66
CA ASN A 204 -23.80 -9.80 -13.69
C ASN A 204 -24.61 -11.05 -13.29
N ARG A 205 -24.22 -12.23 -13.80
CA ARG A 205 -24.88 -13.49 -13.44
C ARG A 205 -24.67 -13.85 -11.97
N MET A 206 -23.50 -13.57 -11.41
CA MET A 206 -23.22 -13.83 -9.99
C MET A 206 -24.06 -12.93 -9.09
N GLU A 207 -24.12 -11.63 -9.40
CA GLU A 207 -24.91 -10.65 -8.64
C GLU A 207 -26.42 -10.95 -8.73
N GLU A 208 -26.90 -11.43 -9.88
CA GLU A 208 -28.29 -11.90 -10.02
C GLU A 208 -28.56 -13.18 -9.21
N SER A 209 -27.63 -14.15 -9.23
CA SER A 209 -27.79 -15.45 -8.57
C SER A 209 -27.60 -15.40 -7.04
N LEU A 210 -26.85 -14.40 -6.57
CA LEU A 210 -26.45 -14.18 -5.18
C LEU A 210 -26.95 -12.80 -4.73
N ASN A 211 -28.27 -12.65 -4.66
CA ASN A 211 -28.99 -11.39 -4.36
C ASN A 211 -28.55 -10.61 -3.10
N ILE A 212 -27.79 -11.21 -2.19
CA ILE A 212 -27.24 -10.53 -1.00
C ILE A 212 -25.89 -9.84 -1.28
N VAL A 213 -25.25 -10.13 -2.41
CA VAL A 213 -24.01 -9.47 -2.84
C VAL A 213 -24.34 -8.06 -3.29
N LYS A 214 -23.71 -7.08 -2.66
CA LYS A 214 -23.90 -5.65 -2.95
C LYS A 214 -22.87 -5.12 -3.94
N TYR A 215 -21.62 -5.53 -3.75
CA TYR A 215 -20.52 -5.16 -4.63
C TYR A 215 -19.68 -6.39 -4.93
N THR A 216 -19.08 -6.40 -6.11
CA THR A 216 -18.12 -7.41 -6.52
C THR A 216 -16.80 -6.70 -6.87
N ALA A 217 -15.68 -7.42 -6.87
CA ALA A 217 -14.45 -6.99 -7.55
C ALA A 217 -13.75 -8.21 -8.14
N PHE A 218 -13.17 -8.06 -9.33
CA PHE A 218 -12.51 -9.14 -10.05
C PHE A 218 -11.04 -8.78 -10.30
N LEU A 219 -10.15 -9.68 -9.90
CA LEU A 219 -8.72 -9.55 -10.06
C LEU A 219 -8.14 -10.78 -10.78
N TYR A 220 -7.07 -10.58 -11.52
CA TYR A 220 -6.28 -11.65 -12.12
C TYR A 220 -4.79 -11.34 -11.97
N ASN A 221 -4.00 -12.30 -11.48
CA ASN A 221 -2.58 -12.09 -11.13
C ASN A 221 -2.38 -10.84 -10.26
N ASP A 222 -3.22 -10.70 -9.25
CA ASP A 222 -3.23 -9.58 -8.30
C ASP A 222 -3.50 -8.20 -8.93
N GLN A 223 -3.82 -8.13 -10.23
CA GLN A 223 -4.18 -6.91 -10.96
C GLN A 223 -5.70 -6.79 -11.09
N LEU A 224 -6.23 -5.56 -10.94
CA LEU A 224 -7.67 -5.29 -11.00
C LEU A 224 -8.18 -5.33 -12.45
N ILE A 225 -9.31 -6.01 -12.66
CA ILE A 225 -10.03 -6.01 -13.94
C ILE A 225 -11.31 -5.18 -13.83
N TRP A 226 -12.05 -5.36 -12.75
CA TRP A 226 -13.33 -4.69 -12.53
C TRP A 226 -13.60 -4.53 -11.03
N SER A 227 -14.28 -3.46 -10.65
CA SER A 227 -14.80 -3.25 -9.31
C SER A 227 -16.13 -2.52 -9.35
N GLY A 228 -17.06 -2.91 -8.48
CA GLY A 228 -18.30 -2.17 -8.21
C GLY A 228 -18.16 -1.14 -7.09
N LEU A 229 -17.00 -1.06 -6.42
CA LEU A 229 -16.72 -0.06 -5.38
C LEU A 229 -16.26 1.27 -5.99
N GLU A 230 -16.47 2.36 -5.27
CA GLU A 230 -15.86 3.64 -5.58
C GLU A 230 -14.32 3.55 -5.55
N GLN A 231 -13.65 4.39 -6.35
CA GLN A 231 -12.20 4.29 -6.56
C GLN A 231 -11.40 4.44 -5.26
N ASP A 232 -11.82 5.35 -4.37
CA ASP A 232 -11.14 5.63 -3.10
C ASP A 232 -11.26 4.50 -2.07
N ASP A 233 -12.35 3.73 -2.09
CA ASP A 233 -12.47 2.53 -1.26
C ASP A 233 -11.73 1.35 -1.91
N MET A 234 -11.87 1.20 -3.23
CA MET A 234 -11.24 0.11 -3.97
C MET A 234 -9.71 0.18 -3.87
N ARG A 235 -9.08 1.36 -3.90
CA ARG A 235 -7.62 1.46 -3.75
C ARG A 235 -7.13 0.97 -2.38
N ILE A 236 -7.90 1.22 -1.31
CA ILE A 236 -7.52 0.79 0.05
C ILE A 236 -7.71 -0.72 0.16
N LEU A 237 -8.84 -1.24 -0.36
CA LEU A 237 -9.08 -2.68 -0.45
C LEU A 237 -8.02 -3.38 -1.30
N TYR A 238 -7.67 -2.82 -2.46
CA TYR A 238 -6.64 -3.35 -3.36
C TYR A 238 -5.29 -3.44 -2.66
N LYS A 239 -4.90 -2.39 -1.91
CA LYS A 239 -3.69 -2.42 -1.08
C LYS A 239 -3.76 -3.54 -0.03
N TYR A 240 -4.88 -3.70 0.67
CA TYR A 240 -5.05 -4.82 1.61
C TYR A 240 -4.92 -6.19 0.94
N LEU A 241 -5.57 -6.38 -0.21
CA LEU A 241 -5.56 -7.64 -0.94
C LEU A 241 -4.13 -8.01 -1.35
N THR A 242 -3.41 -7.08 -1.98
CA THR A 242 -2.08 -7.33 -2.57
C THR A 242 -0.94 -7.33 -1.55
N THR A 243 -1.05 -6.56 -0.46
CA THR A 243 0.03 -6.44 0.55
C THR A 243 -0.21 -7.25 1.81
N SER A 244 -1.42 -7.79 2.02
CA SER A 244 -1.74 -8.54 3.24
C SER A 244 -2.41 -9.86 2.97
N LEU A 245 -3.51 -9.88 2.20
CA LEU A 245 -4.30 -11.10 2.04
C LEU A 245 -3.59 -12.12 1.13
N PHE A 246 -3.33 -11.78 -0.13
CA PHE A 246 -2.77 -12.72 -1.10
C PHE A 246 -1.39 -13.27 -0.69
N PRO A 247 -0.43 -12.47 -0.20
CA PRO A 247 0.88 -12.98 0.21
C PRO A 247 0.80 -14.07 1.28
N ARG A 248 -0.13 -13.95 2.24
CA ARG A 248 -0.35 -14.96 3.30
C ARG A 248 -0.80 -16.32 2.76
N HIS A 249 -1.37 -16.36 1.57
CA HIS A 249 -1.85 -17.58 0.92
C HIS A 249 -0.92 -18.10 -0.19
N ILE A 250 0.11 -17.34 -0.59
CA ILE A 250 1.10 -17.74 -1.62
C ILE A 250 2.28 -18.51 -1.00
N GLU A 251 2.78 -18.08 0.17
CA GLU A 251 3.91 -18.74 0.84
C GLU A 251 3.66 -20.24 1.14
N PRO A 252 2.45 -20.66 1.57
CA PRO A 252 2.13 -22.09 1.75
C PRO A 252 2.04 -22.89 0.44
N GLU A 253 1.58 -22.25 -0.65
CA GLU A 253 1.50 -22.86 -2.00
C GLU A 253 2.91 -23.17 -2.55
N LEU A 254 3.83 -22.21 -2.46
CA LEU A 254 5.22 -22.35 -2.93
C LEU A 254 6.05 -23.35 -2.11
N ALA A 255 5.75 -23.48 -0.81
CA ALA A 255 6.40 -24.47 0.06
C ALA A 255 5.91 -25.91 -0.17
N GLY A 256 5.01 -26.14 -1.15
CA GLY A 256 4.43 -27.44 -1.45
C GLY A 256 3.55 -28.01 -0.33
N ARG A 257 3.21 -27.20 0.68
CA ARG A 257 2.29 -27.57 1.77
C ARG A 257 0.84 -27.56 1.28
N ASP A 258 0.51 -26.64 0.39
CA ASP A 258 -0.76 -26.56 -0.34
C ASP A 258 -0.61 -27.01 -1.81
N SER A 259 0.15 -28.08 -2.07
CA SER A 259 0.07 -28.73 -3.39
C SER A 259 -1.34 -29.28 -3.58
N PRO A 260 -2.00 -29.09 -4.74
CA PRO A 260 -3.29 -29.74 -5.04
C PRO A 260 -3.22 -31.28 -4.97
N ILE A 261 -2.00 -31.82 -4.93
CA ILE A 261 -1.69 -33.25 -4.97
C ILE A 261 -1.56 -33.86 -3.56
N ARG A 262 -1.45 -33.08 -2.48
CA ARG A 262 -1.37 -33.62 -1.10
C ARG A 262 -2.73 -33.61 -0.40
N ALA A 263 -3.40 -34.74 -0.55
CA ALA A 263 -4.32 -35.51 0.32
C ALA A 263 -4.83 -35.00 1.70
N GLU A 264 -4.83 -33.71 2.03
CA GLU A 264 -5.48 -33.18 3.25
C GLU A 264 -6.45 -32.01 3.00
N MET A 265 -6.71 -31.68 1.73
CA MET A 265 -7.79 -30.76 1.35
C MET A 265 -8.92 -31.56 0.71
N PRO A 266 -10.12 -31.66 1.32
CA PRO A 266 -11.29 -32.23 0.67
C PRO A 266 -11.81 -31.22 -0.37
N GLY A 267 -11.05 -31.02 -1.45
CA GLY A 267 -11.42 -30.19 -2.57
C GLY A 267 -12.42 -30.92 -3.46
N ASN A 268 -13.43 -30.20 -3.93
CA ASN A 268 -14.28 -30.63 -5.04
C ASN A 268 -13.37 -30.98 -6.23
N LEU A 269 -13.35 -32.24 -6.68
CA LEU A 269 -12.57 -32.71 -7.85
C LEU A 269 -12.98 -32.02 -9.18
N GLN A 270 -13.94 -31.11 -9.15
CA GLN A 270 -14.59 -30.51 -10.31
C GLN A 270 -14.04 -29.12 -10.70
N HIS A 271 -13.44 -28.36 -9.76
CA HIS A 271 -12.91 -27.02 -10.03
C HIS A 271 -11.81 -26.61 -9.03
N TYR A 272 -11.02 -25.58 -9.37
CA TYR A 272 -9.87 -25.10 -8.56
C TYR A 272 -10.23 -23.97 -7.58
N GLY A 273 -11.51 -23.80 -7.29
CA GLY A 273 -12.03 -22.69 -6.51
C GLY A 273 -11.91 -22.91 -5.01
N ARG A 274 -11.54 -21.86 -4.25
CA ARG A 274 -11.41 -21.89 -2.79
C ARG A 274 -11.64 -20.52 -2.14
N PHE A 275 -12.08 -20.53 -0.89
CA PHE A 275 -12.19 -19.33 -0.07
C PHE A 275 -10.82 -18.93 0.51
N LEU A 276 -10.44 -17.66 0.36
CA LEU A 276 -9.34 -17.03 1.12
C LEU A 276 -9.86 -16.39 2.41
N THR A 277 -11.12 -15.95 2.41
CA THR A 277 -11.85 -15.54 3.63
C THR A 277 -13.13 -16.35 3.75
N GLY A 278 -13.43 -16.86 4.94
CA GLY A 278 -14.55 -17.76 5.18
C GLY A 278 -14.12 -19.18 5.57
N PRO A 279 -14.98 -20.20 5.32
CA PRO A 279 -14.71 -21.57 5.73
C PRO A 279 -13.60 -22.21 4.88
N LEU A 280 -12.63 -22.85 5.56
CA LEU A 280 -11.54 -23.58 4.89
C LEU A 280 -12.00 -24.89 4.27
N ASN A 281 -13.03 -25.52 4.84
CA ASN A 281 -13.60 -26.78 4.39
C ASN A 281 -15.13 -26.69 4.38
N LEU A 282 -15.74 -26.82 3.21
CA LEU A 282 -17.20 -26.74 3.04
C LEU A 282 -17.93 -28.02 3.45
N ASN A 283 -17.21 -29.14 3.52
CA ASN A 283 -17.74 -30.45 3.87
C ASN A 283 -17.81 -30.65 5.39
N ASP A 284 -17.10 -29.82 6.17
CA ASP A 284 -17.17 -29.82 7.62
C ASP A 284 -18.43 -29.05 8.09
N PRO A 285 -19.42 -29.71 8.71
CA PRO A 285 -20.62 -29.04 9.23
C PRO A 285 -20.33 -28.03 10.34
N GLU A 286 -19.20 -28.15 11.04
CA GLU A 286 -18.78 -27.24 12.12
C GLU A 286 -17.86 -26.12 11.62
N ALA A 287 -17.65 -26.01 10.30
CA ALA A 287 -16.79 -25.00 9.72
C ALA A 287 -17.26 -23.59 10.08
N LYS A 288 -16.37 -22.81 10.70
CA LYS A 288 -16.66 -21.42 11.09
C LYS A 288 -16.59 -20.49 9.88
N CYS A 289 -17.73 -19.95 9.48
CA CYS A 289 -17.83 -18.87 8.50
C CYS A 289 -17.40 -17.54 9.15
N ARG A 290 -16.13 -17.16 9.00
CA ARG A 290 -15.61 -15.87 9.47
C ARG A 290 -15.15 -15.02 8.30
N PHE A 291 -15.83 -13.90 8.11
CA PHE A 291 -15.52 -12.93 7.08
C PHE A 291 -15.03 -11.63 7.72
N PRO A 292 -13.91 -11.05 7.25
CA PRO A 292 -13.50 -9.71 7.65
C PRO A 292 -14.66 -8.73 7.43
N LYS A 293 -14.92 -7.90 8.43
CA LYS A 293 -15.82 -6.75 8.30
C LYS A 293 -15.02 -5.58 7.77
N ILE A 294 -15.51 -4.93 6.73
CA ILE A 294 -14.91 -3.73 6.15
C ILE A 294 -15.90 -2.57 6.17
N PHE A 295 -15.37 -1.35 6.16
CA PHE A 295 -16.11 -0.09 6.12
C PHE A 295 -15.78 0.65 4.83
N VAL A 296 -16.80 1.02 4.07
CA VAL A 296 -16.70 1.75 2.79
C VAL A 296 -17.68 2.92 2.77
N ASN A 297 -17.55 3.84 1.81
CA ASN A 297 -18.36 5.04 1.67
C ASN A 297 -18.46 5.85 2.98
N THR A 298 -17.37 5.90 3.75
CA THR A 298 -17.36 6.44 5.12
C THR A 298 -17.70 7.93 5.20
N ASP A 299 -17.60 8.63 4.08
CA ASP A 299 -17.85 10.06 3.98
C ASP A 299 -19.29 10.37 3.51
N GLY A 300 -20.06 9.32 3.18
CA GLY A 300 -21.43 9.39 2.67
C GLY A 300 -22.37 8.43 3.39
N THR A 301 -22.75 7.33 2.72
CA THR A 301 -23.72 6.35 3.24
C THR A 301 -23.22 5.57 4.45
N TYR A 302 -21.91 5.51 4.67
CA TYR A 302 -21.23 4.77 5.73
C TYR A 302 -21.69 3.31 5.80
N GLU A 303 -21.03 2.45 5.03
CA GLU A 303 -21.48 1.06 4.83
C GLU A 303 -20.55 0.06 5.50
N GLU A 304 -21.16 -0.90 6.19
CA GLU A 304 -20.46 -2.01 6.80
C GLU A 304 -20.70 -3.28 5.99
N LEU A 305 -19.64 -3.91 5.51
CA LEU A 305 -19.74 -5.07 4.62
C LEU A 305 -18.91 -6.25 5.15
N HIS A 306 -19.37 -7.47 4.89
CA HIS A 306 -18.56 -8.69 4.98
C HIS A 306 -17.80 -8.91 3.68
N LEU A 307 -16.48 -9.06 3.77
CA LEU A 307 -15.60 -9.32 2.63
C LEU A 307 -15.35 -10.82 2.45
N ILE A 308 -15.90 -11.38 1.37
CA ILE A 308 -15.64 -12.75 0.92
C ILE A 308 -14.65 -12.68 -0.24
N VAL A 309 -13.51 -13.36 -0.13
CA VAL A 309 -12.52 -13.45 -1.20
C VAL A 309 -12.42 -14.90 -1.64
N TYR A 310 -12.76 -15.16 -2.89
CA TYR A 310 -12.78 -16.49 -3.50
C TYR A 310 -11.77 -16.52 -4.65
N LYS A 311 -10.86 -17.50 -4.65
CA LYS A 311 -9.76 -17.62 -5.61
C LYS A 311 -9.90 -18.92 -6.39
N ALA A 312 -9.66 -18.87 -7.70
CA ALA A 312 -9.43 -20.06 -8.51
C ALA A 312 -8.26 -19.78 -9.47
N MET A 313 -7.21 -20.61 -9.39
CA MET A 313 -5.96 -20.38 -10.13
C MET A 313 -5.40 -18.97 -9.85
N SER A 314 -5.17 -18.19 -10.91
CA SER A 314 -4.71 -16.80 -10.85
C SER A 314 -5.83 -15.76 -10.69
N ALA A 315 -7.10 -16.16 -10.76
CA ALA A 315 -8.24 -15.26 -10.63
C ALA A 315 -8.72 -15.19 -9.18
N ALA A 316 -9.06 -13.99 -8.71
CA ALA A 316 -9.70 -13.76 -7.43
C ALA A 316 -10.94 -12.89 -7.61
N VAL A 317 -12.04 -13.29 -6.99
CA VAL A 317 -13.29 -12.53 -6.95
C VAL A 317 -13.58 -12.19 -5.50
N CYS A 318 -13.76 -10.91 -5.25
CA CYS A 318 -14.21 -10.40 -3.97
C CYS A 318 -15.72 -10.17 -4.06
N PHE A 319 -16.48 -10.67 -3.09
CA PHE A 319 -17.89 -10.38 -2.90
C PHE A 319 -18.04 -9.61 -1.59
N MET A 320 -18.70 -8.45 -1.65
CA MET A 320 -19.03 -7.66 -0.48
C MET A 320 -20.54 -7.73 -0.22
N ILE A 321 -20.90 -8.18 0.97
CA ILE A 321 -22.27 -8.41 1.41
C ILE A 321 -22.55 -7.47 2.57
N ASP A 322 -23.74 -6.89 2.66
CA ASP A 322 -24.14 -6.05 3.79
C ASP A 322 -23.93 -6.77 5.13
N ALA A 323 -23.29 -6.12 6.10
CA ALA A 323 -22.95 -6.75 7.38
C ALA A 323 -24.15 -7.08 8.28
N SER A 324 -25.34 -6.53 7.97
CA SER A 324 -26.59 -6.97 8.60
C SER A 324 -26.96 -8.40 8.21
N MET A 325 -26.49 -8.88 7.06
CA MET A 325 -26.65 -10.26 6.61
C MET A 325 -25.51 -11.12 7.16
N GLN A 326 -25.83 -12.33 7.61
CA GLN A 326 -24.83 -13.30 8.06
C GLN A 326 -24.71 -14.42 7.02
N PRO A 327 -23.65 -14.45 6.19
CA PRO A 327 -23.48 -15.51 5.20
C PRO A 327 -23.29 -16.86 5.90
N THR A 328 -24.16 -17.82 5.59
CA THR A 328 -24.16 -19.15 6.19
C THR A 328 -23.22 -20.11 5.45
N LEU A 329 -22.93 -21.26 6.05
CA LEU A 329 -22.19 -22.33 5.38
C LEU A 329 -22.91 -22.81 4.10
N ASP A 330 -24.24 -22.85 4.11
CA ASP A 330 -25.03 -23.20 2.92
C ASP A 330 -24.93 -22.15 1.82
N PHE A 331 -24.88 -20.86 2.19
CA PHE A 331 -24.56 -19.81 1.23
C PHE A 331 -23.17 -20.02 0.62
N CYS A 332 -22.15 -20.35 1.43
CA CYS A 332 -20.81 -20.64 0.92
C CYS A 332 -20.79 -21.84 -0.04
N ARG A 333 -21.53 -22.92 0.26
CA ARG A 333 -21.68 -24.08 -0.63
C ARG A 333 -22.36 -23.70 -1.94
N LYS A 334 -23.42 -22.89 -1.88
CA LYS A 334 -24.11 -22.37 -3.07
C LYS A 334 -23.16 -21.51 -3.91
N LEU A 335 -22.45 -20.57 -3.28
CA LEU A 335 -21.46 -19.71 -3.94
C LEU A 335 -20.40 -20.57 -4.64
N ASP A 336 -19.81 -21.53 -3.94
CA ASP A 336 -18.79 -22.45 -4.48
C ASP A 336 -19.29 -23.19 -5.72
N SER A 337 -20.50 -23.76 -5.66
CA SER A 337 -21.09 -24.52 -6.77
C SER A 337 -21.34 -23.70 -8.04
N ILE A 338 -21.57 -22.39 -7.90
CA ILE A 338 -21.86 -21.48 -9.01
C ILE A 338 -20.58 -20.82 -9.53
N VAL A 339 -19.77 -20.28 -8.61
CA VAL A 339 -18.58 -19.46 -8.89
C VAL A 339 -17.41 -20.35 -9.27
N GLY A 340 -17.17 -21.44 -8.54
CA GLY A 340 -15.98 -22.28 -8.67
C GLY A 340 -15.71 -22.78 -10.09
N PRO A 341 -16.67 -23.48 -10.73
CA PRO A 341 -16.51 -23.98 -12.10
C PRO A 341 -16.31 -22.84 -13.12
N GLN A 342 -17.14 -21.79 -13.06
CA GLN A 342 -17.11 -20.69 -14.03
C GLN A 342 -15.82 -19.86 -13.90
N LEU A 343 -15.39 -19.56 -12.68
CA LEU A 343 -14.16 -18.81 -12.41
C LEU A 343 -12.93 -19.58 -12.87
N THR A 344 -12.93 -20.91 -12.70
CA THR A 344 -11.84 -21.77 -13.18
C THR A 344 -11.69 -21.70 -14.69
N VAL A 345 -12.81 -21.79 -15.43
CA VAL A 345 -12.80 -21.69 -16.89
C VAL A 345 -12.32 -20.30 -17.32
N LEU A 346 -12.85 -19.22 -16.72
CA LEU A 346 -12.43 -17.86 -17.03
C LEU A 346 -10.94 -17.63 -16.75
N ALA A 347 -10.43 -18.14 -15.62
CA ALA A 347 -9.01 -18.02 -15.31
C ALA A 347 -8.13 -18.71 -16.35
N SER A 348 -8.56 -19.88 -16.84
CA SER A 348 -7.87 -20.60 -17.93
C SER A 348 -7.91 -19.82 -19.24
N ASP A 349 -9.09 -19.31 -19.64
CA ASP A 349 -9.27 -18.50 -20.85
C ASP A 349 -8.35 -17.26 -20.84
N ILE A 350 -8.31 -16.52 -19.72
CA ILE A 350 -7.46 -15.34 -19.55
C ILE A 350 -5.98 -15.73 -19.67
N CYS A 351 -5.58 -16.85 -19.04
CA CYS A 351 -4.21 -17.34 -19.11
C CYS A 351 -3.77 -17.66 -20.53
N GLU A 352 -4.60 -18.37 -21.29
CA GLU A 352 -4.30 -18.76 -22.67
C GLU A 352 -4.11 -17.52 -23.56
N GLN A 353 -5.04 -16.57 -23.49
CA GLN A 353 -4.97 -15.34 -24.27
C GLN A 353 -3.77 -14.47 -23.90
N TYR A 354 -3.50 -14.32 -22.59
CA TYR A 354 -2.33 -13.56 -22.12
C TYR A 354 -1.03 -14.15 -22.68
N ASN A 355 -0.91 -15.48 -22.69
CA ASN A 355 0.26 -16.16 -23.25
C ASN A 355 0.35 -16.03 -24.78
N ILE A 356 -0.78 -16.04 -25.49
CA ILE A 356 -0.82 -15.80 -26.95
C ILE A 356 -0.33 -14.37 -27.25
N ASN A 357 -0.89 -13.36 -26.58
CA ASN A 357 -0.51 -11.96 -26.77
C ASN A 357 0.98 -11.74 -26.48
N LYS A 358 1.49 -12.33 -25.39
CA LYS A 358 2.92 -12.26 -25.05
C LYS A 358 3.83 -12.90 -26.11
N ARG A 359 3.39 -13.97 -26.77
CA ARG A 359 4.14 -14.61 -27.87
C ARG A 359 4.12 -13.76 -29.14
N ILE A 360 3.00 -13.10 -29.44
CA ILE A 360 2.83 -12.23 -30.62
C ILE A 360 3.68 -10.96 -30.50
N SER A 361 3.80 -10.39 -29.30
CA SER A 361 4.63 -9.20 -29.02
C SER A 361 6.15 -9.44 -29.13
N GLY A 362 6.60 -10.69 -29.33
CA GLY A 362 8.01 -11.05 -29.42
C GLY A 362 8.75 -10.92 -28.07
N SER A 363 9.97 -11.46 -27.99
CA SER A 363 10.85 -11.19 -26.85
C SER A 363 11.35 -9.74 -26.97
N GLU A 364 10.60 -8.78 -26.47
CA GLU A 364 11.09 -7.42 -26.31
C GLU A 364 12.41 -7.51 -25.54
N LYS A 365 13.51 -7.05 -26.16
CA LYS A 365 14.74 -6.77 -25.40
C LYS A 365 14.30 -5.85 -24.26
N GLU A 366 14.70 -6.17 -23.03
CA GLU A 366 14.39 -5.34 -21.86
C GLU A 366 14.60 -3.86 -22.24
N PRO A 367 13.57 -3.01 -22.09
CA PRO A 367 13.69 -1.61 -22.45
C PRO A 367 14.91 -1.04 -21.72
N GLN A 368 15.77 -0.30 -22.43
CA GLN A 368 16.96 0.35 -21.85
C GLN A 368 16.61 1.49 -20.88
N PHE A 369 15.35 1.57 -20.47
CA PHE A 369 14.79 2.59 -19.61
C PHE A 369 13.91 1.94 -18.55
N LYS A 370 13.84 2.57 -17.39
CA LYS A 370 12.93 2.19 -16.31
C LYS A 370 11.94 3.30 -16.09
N PHE A 371 10.73 2.98 -15.67
CA PHE A 371 9.71 4.00 -15.48
C PHE A 371 8.76 3.73 -14.31
N ILE A 372 8.10 4.80 -13.89
CA ILE A 372 6.88 4.80 -13.08
C ILE A 372 5.86 5.66 -13.81
N TYR A 373 4.66 5.14 -14.00
CA TYR A 373 3.52 5.85 -14.55
C TYR A 373 2.39 5.82 -13.53
N PHE A 374 1.75 6.97 -13.34
CA PHE A 374 0.56 7.10 -12.51
C PHE A 374 -0.47 7.99 -13.20
N ASN A 375 -1.74 7.57 -13.15
CA ASN A 375 -2.87 8.35 -13.66
C ASN A 375 -3.81 8.68 -12.51
N HIS A 376 -3.96 9.97 -12.18
CA HIS A 376 -4.80 10.43 -11.08
C HIS A 376 -6.29 10.23 -11.34
N MET A 377 -6.75 10.14 -12.60
CA MET A 377 -8.17 10.00 -12.94
C MET A 377 -8.76 8.63 -12.59
N ASN A 378 -7.95 7.58 -12.72
CA ASN A 378 -8.39 6.19 -12.51
C ASN A 378 -7.46 5.41 -11.55
N LEU A 379 -6.50 6.11 -10.95
CA LEU A 379 -5.49 5.57 -10.05
C LEU A 379 -4.59 4.50 -10.70
N ALA A 380 -4.52 4.43 -12.02
CA ALA A 380 -3.74 3.40 -12.71
C ALA A 380 -2.24 3.60 -12.47
N GLU A 381 -1.58 2.54 -12.00
CA GLU A 381 -0.15 2.53 -11.71
C GLU A 381 0.55 1.44 -12.53
N LYS A 382 1.66 1.81 -13.16
CA LYS A 382 2.58 0.88 -13.83
C LYS A 382 4.01 1.23 -13.48
N SER A 383 4.84 0.22 -13.25
CA SER A 383 6.27 0.44 -13.01
C SER A 383 7.12 -0.72 -13.49
N THR A 384 8.28 -0.41 -14.06
CA THR A 384 9.35 -1.38 -14.36
C THR A 384 10.51 -1.33 -13.36
N ILE A 385 10.46 -0.37 -12.43
CA ILE A 385 11.48 -0.21 -11.39
C ILE A 385 11.37 -1.32 -10.35
N HIS A 386 10.15 -1.77 -10.06
CA HIS A 386 9.85 -2.71 -8.98
C HIS A 386 9.72 -4.13 -9.54
N MET A 387 10.67 -5.02 -9.24
CA MET A 387 10.70 -6.38 -9.82
C MET A 387 9.75 -7.35 -9.09
N ARG A 388 9.70 -7.24 -7.76
CA ARG A 388 8.72 -7.91 -6.88
C ARG A 388 8.49 -7.01 -5.67
N LYS A 389 7.24 -6.65 -5.40
CA LYS A 389 6.82 -6.12 -4.10
C LYS A 389 6.13 -7.26 -3.36
N THR A 390 6.86 -7.93 -2.46
CA THR A 390 6.21 -8.66 -1.37
C THR A 390 6.17 -7.75 -0.15
N PRO A 391 5.31 -8.02 0.84
CA PRO A 391 5.29 -7.22 2.07
C PRO A 391 6.68 -7.19 2.71
N SER A 392 7.38 -8.33 2.70
CA SER A 392 8.70 -8.51 3.29
C SER A 392 9.88 -7.91 2.50
N VAL A 393 9.75 -7.68 1.18
CA VAL A 393 10.86 -7.22 0.32
C VAL A 393 10.31 -6.36 -0.83
N SER A 394 10.68 -5.08 -0.87
CA SER A 394 10.66 -4.28 -2.11
C SER A 394 12.04 -4.32 -2.74
N LEU A 395 12.21 -5.09 -3.82
CA LEU A 395 13.42 -5.05 -4.62
C LEU A 395 13.26 -3.99 -5.71
N THR A 396 13.79 -2.80 -5.45
CA THR A 396 13.96 -1.78 -6.49
C THR A 396 15.18 -2.14 -7.32
N SER A 397 15.02 -2.13 -8.63
CA SER A 397 16.14 -2.35 -9.55
C SER A 397 16.98 -1.09 -9.80
N VAL A 398 16.71 0.00 -9.06
CA VAL A 398 17.36 1.31 -9.19
C VAL A 398 18.13 1.67 -7.92
N HIS A 399 19.19 2.45 -8.08
CA HIS A 399 20.02 2.95 -6.98
C HIS A 399 19.22 3.95 -6.11
N PRO A 400 19.42 3.99 -4.77
CA PRO A 400 18.71 4.90 -3.87
C PRO A 400 18.77 6.39 -4.30
N ASP A 401 19.92 6.85 -4.79
CA ASP A 401 20.08 8.24 -5.27
C ASP A 401 19.10 8.58 -6.40
N LEU A 402 18.82 7.63 -7.31
CA LEU A 402 17.86 7.86 -8.39
C LEU A 402 16.43 7.91 -7.85
N MET A 403 16.11 7.10 -6.85
CA MET A 403 14.80 7.14 -6.18
C MET A 403 14.61 8.46 -5.42
N LYS A 404 15.67 9.02 -4.83
CA LYS A 404 15.65 10.35 -4.21
C LYS A 404 15.31 11.42 -5.24
N ILE A 405 16.00 11.43 -6.39
CA ILE A 405 15.72 12.38 -7.49
C ILE A 405 14.26 12.25 -7.94
N LEU A 406 13.72 11.03 -8.07
CA LEU A 406 12.31 10.82 -8.40
C LEU A 406 11.36 11.42 -7.35
N GLY A 407 11.69 11.27 -6.06
CA GLY A 407 10.95 11.86 -4.95
C GLY A 407 11.00 13.40 -4.93
N ASP A 408 12.14 13.98 -5.29
CA ASP A 408 12.31 15.43 -5.39
C ASP A 408 11.46 15.99 -6.54
N ILE A 409 11.52 15.37 -7.72
CA ILE A 409 10.65 15.71 -8.86
C ILE A 409 9.17 15.62 -8.48
N ASN A 410 8.73 14.54 -7.82
CA ASN A 410 7.34 14.41 -7.35
C ASN A 410 6.94 15.52 -6.37
N SER A 411 7.86 15.91 -5.49
CA SER A 411 7.61 16.99 -4.54
C SER A 411 7.40 18.33 -5.26
N ASP A 412 8.15 18.58 -6.34
CA ASP A 412 7.99 19.78 -7.19
C ASP A 412 6.67 19.75 -7.99
N PHE A 413 6.30 18.60 -8.57
CA PHE A 413 5.00 18.40 -9.24
C PHE A 413 3.78 18.65 -8.35
N THR A 414 3.95 18.56 -7.02
CA THR A 414 2.88 18.85 -6.07
C THR A 414 2.74 20.34 -5.76
N ARG A 415 3.75 21.17 -6.11
CA ARG A 415 3.77 22.62 -5.83
C ARG A 415 3.04 23.43 -6.90
N VAL A 416 3.00 22.92 -8.13
CA VAL A 416 2.42 23.60 -9.29
C VAL A 416 1.31 22.72 -9.90
N ASP A 417 0.17 23.31 -10.23
CA ASP A 417 -0.97 22.58 -10.82
C ASP A 417 -0.96 22.57 -12.35
N GLU A 418 0.14 23.03 -12.95
CA GLU A 418 0.33 23.10 -14.39
C GLU A 418 1.08 21.89 -14.92
N ASP A 419 1.03 21.71 -16.24
CA ASP A 419 1.86 20.75 -16.94
C ASP A 419 3.35 21.09 -16.74
N GLU A 420 4.13 20.13 -16.28
CA GLU A 420 5.51 20.35 -15.87
C GLU A 420 6.41 19.22 -16.38
N GLU A 421 7.61 19.57 -16.81
CA GLU A 421 8.64 18.63 -17.23
C GLU A 421 9.96 19.00 -16.54
N ILE A 422 10.53 18.04 -15.81
CA ILE A 422 11.77 18.22 -15.06
C ILE A 422 12.76 17.16 -15.53
N ILE A 423 13.94 17.61 -15.95
CA ILE A 423 15.01 16.74 -16.45
C ILE A 423 16.26 16.95 -15.60
N VAL A 424 16.75 15.86 -15.02
CA VAL A 424 17.90 15.85 -14.14
C VAL A 424 18.96 14.91 -14.69
N LYS A 425 20.20 15.40 -14.81
CA LYS A 425 21.37 14.56 -15.06
C LYS A 425 22.03 14.21 -13.72
N ALA A 426 21.95 12.94 -13.34
CA ALA A 426 22.58 12.44 -12.13
C ALA A 426 24.11 12.34 -12.28
N MET A 427 24.82 12.41 -11.16
CA MET A 427 26.29 12.25 -11.11
C MET A 427 26.79 10.88 -11.61
N SER A 428 25.89 9.89 -11.63
CA SER A 428 26.12 8.52 -12.10
C SER A 428 25.89 8.33 -13.61
N ASP A 429 25.83 9.42 -14.39
CA ASP A 429 25.54 9.45 -15.84
C ASP A 429 24.15 8.92 -16.24
N TYR A 430 23.22 8.83 -15.29
CA TYR A 430 21.81 8.56 -15.57
C TYR A 430 21.06 9.88 -15.83
N TRP A 431 20.10 9.81 -16.75
CA TRP A 431 19.10 10.86 -16.91
C TRP A 431 17.82 10.43 -16.21
N VAL A 432 17.24 11.35 -15.43
CA VAL A 432 15.95 11.17 -14.76
C VAL A 432 15.02 12.24 -15.27
N VAL A 433 13.88 11.81 -15.78
CA VAL A 433 12.88 12.67 -16.42
C VAL A 433 11.57 12.49 -15.69
N GLY A 434 11.00 13.57 -15.20
CA GLY A 434 9.63 13.62 -14.74
C GLY A 434 8.80 14.41 -15.74
N LYS A 435 7.60 13.94 -16.01
CA LYS A 435 6.58 14.67 -16.76
C LYS A 435 5.23 14.56 -16.10
N LYS A 436 4.59 15.70 -15.83
CA LYS A 436 3.20 15.82 -15.39
C LYS A 436 2.39 16.48 -16.50
N SER A 437 1.35 15.81 -16.99
CA SER A 437 0.43 16.39 -17.97
C SER A 437 -0.93 15.71 -17.91
N ASP A 438 -2.01 16.48 -17.98
CA ASP A 438 -3.41 16.00 -18.01
C ASP A 438 -3.70 14.93 -16.94
N GLN A 439 -3.37 15.25 -15.67
CA GLN A 439 -3.56 14.35 -14.51
C GLN A 439 -2.77 13.04 -14.59
N ARG A 440 -1.71 12.98 -15.40
CA ARG A 440 -0.80 11.82 -15.48
C ARG A 440 0.59 12.26 -15.10
N GLU A 441 1.28 11.39 -14.38
CA GLU A 441 2.68 11.53 -14.03
C GLU A 441 3.47 10.37 -14.62
N LEU A 442 4.56 10.70 -15.31
CA LEU A 442 5.51 9.75 -15.84
C LEU A 442 6.90 10.10 -15.33
N TYR A 443 7.59 9.09 -14.82
CA TYR A 443 8.97 9.16 -14.38
C TYR A 443 9.78 8.16 -15.18
N VAL A 444 10.88 8.60 -15.80
CA VAL A 444 11.74 7.77 -16.65
C VAL A 444 13.18 7.88 -16.18
N ILE A 445 13.86 6.75 -16.10
CA ILE A 445 15.31 6.65 -15.86
C ILE A 445 15.96 6.06 -17.11
N LEU A 446 16.90 6.81 -17.68
CA LEU A 446 17.66 6.43 -18.87
C LEU A 446 19.14 6.27 -18.54
N ASN A 447 19.73 5.14 -18.94
CA ASN A 447 21.18 4.92 -18.85
C ASN A 447 21.83 5.16 -20.22
N GLN A 448 22.15 6.42 -20.53
CA GLN A 448 22.81 6.79 -21.78
C GLN A 448 23.97 7.76 -21.53
N LYS A 449 25.15 7.20 -21.29
CA LYS A 449 26.37 7.93 -20.91
C LYS A 449 26.72 9.13 -21.81
N ASN A 450 26.39 9.05 -23.10
CA ASN A 450 26.75 10.07 -24.10
C ASN A 450 25.55 10.82 -24.69
N ALA A 451 24.33 10.60 -24.20
CA ALA A 451 23.15 11.28 -24.73
C ALA A 451 23.14 12.76 -24.30
N ASN A 452 22.72 13.62 -25.22
CA ASN A 452 22.45 15.03 -24.96
C ASN A 452 20.96 15.27 -24.65
N LEU A 453 20.63 16.46 -24.16
CA LEU A 453 19.26 16.82 -23.73
C LEU A 453 18.22 16.66 -24.85
N ILE A 454 18.60 16.94 -26.11
CA ILE A 454 17.68 16.86 -27.27
C ILE A 454 17.30 15.40 -27.56
N GLU A 455 18.27 14.49 -27.47
CA GLU A 455 18.06 13.04 -27.66
C GLU A 455 17.20 12.42 -26.56
N VAL A 456 17.30 12.96 -25.34
CA VAL A 456 16.48 12.55 -24.20
C VAL A 456 15.04 13.03 -24.39
N ASN A 457 14.81 14.33 -24.64
CA ASN A 457 13.49 14.92 -24.88
C ASN A 457 12.70 14.17 -25.98
N GLY A 458 13.39 13.79 -27.06
CA GLY A 458 12.75 13.06 -28.16
C GLY A 458 12.21 11.69 -27.73
N LYS A 459 12.94 10.95 -26.87
CA LYS A 459 12.56 9.60 -26.41
C LYS A 459 11.46 9.63 -25.35
N ASP A 460 11.49 10.60 -24.45
CA ASP A 460 10.48 10.72 -23.40
C ASP A 460 9.10 10.98 -23.97
N PHE A 461 9.02 11.76 -25.05
CA PHE A 461 7.77 11.98 -25.78
C PHE A 461 7.16 10.66 -26.30
N PHE A 462 7.99 9.76 -26.85
CA PHE A 462 7.54 8.44 -27.27
C PHE A 462 7.07 7.57 -26.10
N ILE A 463 7.79 7.60 -24.97
CA ILE A 463 7.43 6.78 -23.80
C ILE A 463 6.12 7.27 -23.19
N PHE A 464 5.92 8.59 -23.09
CA PHE A 464 4.66 9.18 -22.62
C PHE A 464 3.47 8.86 -23.52
N ALA A 465 3.69 8.74 -24.84
CA ALA A 465 2.64 8.33 -25.78
C ALA A 465 2.27 6.83 -25.67
N ILE A 466 3.17 5.99 -25.15
CA ILE A 466 2.98 4.53 -25.03
C ILE A 466 2.37 4.14 -23.66
N CYS A 467 2.60 4.93 -22.62
CA CYS A 467 2.12 4.65 -21.25
C CYS A 467 0.66 5.04 -21.05
#